data_AF-A0A1A6A274-F1
#
_entry.id   AF-A0A1A6A274-F1
#
_cell.length_a   1.000
_cell.length_b   1.000
_cell.length_c   1.000
_cell.angle_alpha   90.00
_cell.angle_beta   90.00
_cell.angle_gamma   90.00
#
_symmetry.space_group_name_H-M   'P 1'
#
loop_
_entity.id
_entity.type
_entity.pdbx_description
1 polymer ?
#
loop_
_entity_poly.entity_id
_entity_poly.type
_entity_poly.pdbx_seq_one_letter_code
_entity_poly.pdbx_strand_id
1 'polypeptide(L)'
;MPSPPPPFHLLRSHHSPLSTVIFNPSNTLLYSGDQDGYITILDLKVRRVIAYWRAHEGGILGLQEWHGSLISHGRDNIIHIYEPLKKPYISSSIGENSKKGLEVVKSLPTNALNFCRFSLLPLPRKESHEIGENGEGKGKGREREGEGLLAVPSLMDSELVDIYHLSSMRRIHASINVKPKITPVTKDSVIPEDSRSGLVMSIHLRHIPDTSTLTLSIGYEDGRVELFTSTLDSISELYDARMPSTSKDNPWTLRWTGKGHNEAIMGMDVDKQSRYAWTVSADHRLVRYDLEKVLLEQVNREDMSKMKDYPMKQIGNSCVAMNASGKVVAVGGWDGRIRLFSAQSLKPLGTLTSHRETVHALSFANAQDEEGANVESLAEEASTIDIEDESDEDEVDVDDLPPKERWLASGGKDTKVALWGLMDFEGVTRS
;
A
#
# COMPACT_ATOMS: atom_id res chain seq x y z
N MET A 1 -28.26 -14.23 -6.16
CA MET A 1 -26.80 -14.13 -6.28
C MET A 1 -26.22 -15.50 -5.95
N PRO A 2 -25.21 -15.99 -6.68
CA PRO A 2 -24.53 -17.23 -6.32
C PRO A 2 -23.97 -17.13 -4.90
N SER A 3 -23.84 -18.26 -4.20
CA SER A 3 -23.19 -18.30 -2.90
C SER A 3 -21.75 -17.78 -3.02
N PRO A 4 -21.27 -16.98 -2.06
CA PRO A 4 -19.88 -16.54 -2.09
C PRO A 4 -18.96 -17.77 -2.08
N PRO A 5 -17.87 -17.77 -2.87
CA PRO A 5 -16.92 -18.88 -2.87
C PRO A 5 -16.27 -18.97 -1.47
N PRO A 6 -15.97 -20.18 -0.95
CA PRO A 6 -15.11 -20.32 0.21
C PRO A 6 -13.66 -19.86 -0.13
N PRO A 7 -12.83 -19.55 0.88
CA PRO A 7 -11.41 -19.31 0.62
C PRO A 7 -10.79 -20.63 0.12
N PHE A 8 -9.95 -20.56 -0.92
CA PHE A 8 -9.29 -21.77 -1.45
C PHE A 8 -8.03 -22.15 -0.66
N HIS A 9 -7.53 -21.23 0.16
CA HIS A 9 -6.40 -21.49 1.03
C HIS A 9 -6.50 -20.61 2.27
N LEU A 10 -6.20 -21.20 3.43
CA LEU A 10 -6.23 -20.56 4.74
C LEU A 10 -4.91 -20.87 5.45
N LEU A 11 -4.16 -19.84 5.80
CA LEU A 11 -2.86 -19.94 6.45
C LEU A 11 -2.96 -19.48 7.91
N ARG A 12 -2.37 -20.25 8.83
CA ARG A 12 -2.34 -19.98 10.28
C ARG A 12 -0.91 -19.81 10.82
N SER A 13 -0.08 -19.04 10.12
CA SER A 13 1.33 -18.85 10.50
C SER A 13 1.56 -17.82 11.62
N HIS A 14 0.61 -16.92 11.87
CA HIS A 14 0.77 -15.82 12.82
C HIS A 14 0.13 -16.15 14.17
N HIS A 15 0.74 -15.67 15.26
CA HIS A 15 0.22 -15.82 16.63
C HIS A 15 -0.41 -14.53 17.20
N SER A 16 -0.31 -13.43 16.46
CA SER A 16 -0.83 -12.12 16.81
C SER A 16 -1.73 -11.60 15.67
N PRO A 17 -2.71 -10.73 15.94
CA PRO A 17 -3.56 -10.13 14.91
C PRO A 17 -2.76 -9.62 13.71
N LEU A 18 -3.23 -9.94 12.50
CA LEU A 18 -2.62 -9.40 11.28
C LEU A 18 -2.86 -7.90 11.20
N SER A 19 -1.86 -7.19 10.69
CA SER A 19 -1.92 -5.75 10.48
C SER A 19 -1.80 -5.37 9.00
N THR A 20 -1.17 -6.21 8.19
CA THR A 20 -1.00 -5.98 6.75
C THR A 20 -0.82 -7.29 5.98
N VAL A 21 -1.31 -7.32 4.75
CA VAL A 21 -1.16 -8.42 3.79
C VAL A 21 -1.02 -7.78 2.42
N ILE A 22 -0.05 -8.21 1.60
CA ILE A 22 0.17 -7.66 0.25
C ILE A 22 0.73 -8.72 -0.70
N PHE A 23 0.26 -8.71 -1.94
CA PHE A 23 0.86 -9.49 -3.03
C PHE A 23 2.10 -8.80 -3.56
N ASN A 24 3.12 -9.57 -3.91
CA ASN A 24 4.24 -9.01 -4.64
C ASN A 24 3.81 -8.60 -6.08
N PRO A 25 4.58 -7.72 -6.76
CA PRO A 25 4.22 -7.22 -8.09
C PRO A 25 3.92 -8.30 -9.13
N SER A 26 4.64 -9.44 -9.08
CA SER A 26 4.47 -10.57 -10.00
C SER A 26 3.42 -11.60 -9.59
N ASN A 27 2.69 -11.41 -8.48
CA ASN A 27 1.73 -12.36 -7.91
C ASN A 27 2.32 -13.78 -7.68
N THR A 28 3.59 -13.87 -7.34
CA THR A 28 4.29 -15.12 -7.00
C THR A 28 4.41 -15.31 -5.49
N LEU A 29 4.47 -14.22 -4.73
CA LEU A 29 4.66 -14.22 -3.28
C LEU A 29 3.54 -13.42 -2.61
N LEU A 30 3.19 -13.82 -1.39
CA LEU A 30 2.34 -13.06 -0.48
C LEU A 30 3.12 -12.73 0.78
N TYR A 31 3.13 -11.45 1.15
CA TYR A 31 3.73 -10.97 2.38
C TYR A 31 2.63 -10.66 3.38
N SER A 32 2.79 -11.12 4.62
CA SER A 32 1.89 -10.78 5.73
C SER A 32 2.67 -10.34 6.95
N GLY A 33 2.14 -9.37 7.68
CA GLY A 33 2.73 -8.82 8.90
C GLY A 33 1.71 -8.77 10.03
N ASP A 34 2.16 -8.99 11.26
CA ASP A 34 1.33 -8.94 12.47
C ASP A 34 1.67 -7.79 13.42
N GLN A 35 0.86 -7.67 14.47
CA GLN A 35 0.98 -6.64 15.50
C GLN A 35 2.15 -6.85 16.49
N ASP A 36 2.82 -8.01 16.45
CA ASP A 36 3.98 -8.32 17.28
C ASP A 36 5.31 -8.10 16.53
N GLY A 37 5.23 -7.71 15.25
CA GLY A 37 6.38 -7.37 14.42
C GLY A 37 6.92 -8.54 13.62
N TYR A 38 6.18 -9.63 13.48
CA TYR A 38 6.58 -10.76 12.63
C TYR A 38 6.11 -10.57 11.19
N ILE A 39 6.93 -11.04 10.27
CA ILE A 39 6.64 -11.09 8.84
C ILE A 39 6.65 -12.56 8.38
N THR A 40 5.66 -12.94 7.59
CA THR A 40 5.62 -14.21 6.87
C THR A 40 5.72 -13.96 5.36
N ILE A 41 6.47 -14.80 4.65
CA ILE A 41 6.52 -14.84 3.19
C ILE A 41 5.99 -16.19 2.72
N LEU A 42 4.91 -16.17 1.94
CA LEU A 42 4.25 -17.35 1.38
C LEU A 42 4.54 -17.44 -0.12
N ASP A 43 4.99 -18.61 -0.59
CA ASP A 43 5.03 -18.93 -2.02
C ASP A 43 3.62 -19.26 -2.51
N LEU A 44 3.10 -18.51 -3.48
CA LEU A 44 1.75 -18.74 -4.00
C LEU A 44 1.65 -19.90 -5.00
N LYS A 45 2.77 -20.38 -5.55
CA LYS A 45 2.80 -21.55 -6.44
C LYS A 45 2.73 -22.83 -5.62
N VAL A 46 3.55 -22.92 -4.57
CA VAL A 46 3.62 -24.11 -3.69
C VAL A 46 2.65 -24.01 -2.51
N ARG A 47 2.12 -22.80 -2.23
CA ARG A 47 1.24 -22.49 -1.08
C ARG A 47 1.88 -22.84 0.26
N ARG A 48 3.17 -22.57 0.40
CA ARG A 48 3.97 -22.85 1.60
C ARG A 48 4.80 -21.67 2.03
N VAL A 49 5.01 -21.58 3.35
CA VAL A 49 5.81 -20.50 3.95
C VAL A 49 7.29 -20.72 3.64
N ILE A 50 7.91 -19.68 3.07
CA ILE A 50 9.35 -19.63 2.75
C ILE A 50 10.12 -19.03 3.92
N ALA A 51 9.57 -18.01 4.58
CA ALA A 51 10.26 -17.28 5.64
C ALA A 51 9.27 -16.79 6.71
N TYR A 52 9.70 -16.86 7.97
CA TYR A 52 9.00 -16.32 9.13
C TYR A 52 10.01 -15.82 10.15
N TRP A 53 9.95 -14.53 10.51
CA TRP A 53 10.86 -13.94 11.49
C TRP A 53 10.27 -12.70 12.14
N ARG A 54 10.83 -12.30 13.28
CA ARG A 54 10.53 -11.02 13.92
C ARG A 54 11.35 -9.92 13.26
N ALA A 55 10.69 -9.11 12.45
CA ALA A 55 11.29 -8.04 11.67
C ALA A 55 11.43 -6.74 12.46
N HIS A 56 10.49 -6.47 13.35
CA HIS A 56 10.40 -5.24 14.12
C HIS A 56 10.09 -5.54 15.60
N GLU A 57 10.47 -4.63 16.50
CA GLU A 57 10.11 -4.76 17.92
C GLU A 57 8.65 -4.38 18.19
N GLY A 58 8.08 -3.53 17.34
CA GLY A 58 6.66 -3.18 17.33
C GLY A 58 5.93 -3.79 16.13
N GLY A 59 4.60 -3.76 16.17
CA GLY A 59 3.76 -4.28 15.09
C GLY A 59 4.05 -3.70 13.73
N ILE A 60 3.90 -4.52 12.69
CA ILE A 60 4.08 -4.10 11.31
C ILE A 60 2.94 -3.17 10.93
N LEU A 61 3.23 -2.01 10.33
CA LEU A 61 2.22 -1.10 9.79
C LEU A 61 1.97 -1.37 8.31
N GLY A 62 3.04 -1.50 7.52
CA GLY A 62 2.93 -1.72 6.08
C GLY A 62 4.10 -2.51 5.50
N LEU A 63 3.82 -3.22 4.41
CA LEU A 63 4.78 -3.98 3.61
C LEU A 63 4.61 -3.60 2.14
N GLN A 64 5.70 -3.42 1.40
CA GLN A 64 5.71 -3.30 -0.06
C GLN A 64 7.03 -3.87 -0.62
N GLU A 65 7.06 -4.23 -1.91
CA GLU A 65 8.26 -4.73 -2.58
C GLU A 65 8.77 -3.72 -3.60
N TRP A 66 10.10 -3.55 -3.65
CA TRP A 66 10.79 -2.76 -4.65
C TRP A 66 11.92 -3.56 -5.30
N HIS A 67 11.76 -3.90 -6.59
CA HIS A 67 12.73 -4.70 -7.36
C HIS A 67 13.19 -5.98 -6.63
N GLY A 68 12.25 -6.75 -6.08
CA GLY A 68 12.52 -7.98 -5.31
C GLY A 68 12.97 -7.75 -3.87
N SER A 69 13.29 -6.52 -3.47
CA SER A 69 13.62 -6.15 -2.08
C SER A 69 12.33 -5.88 -1.30
N LEU A 70 12.14 -6.58 -0.19
CA LEU A 70 11.04 -6.27 0.72
C LEU A 70 11.34 -4.96 1.48
N ILE A 71 10.30 -4.15 1.71
CA ILE A 71 10.34 -2.97 2.57
C ILE A 71 9.26 -3.13 3.64
N SER A 72 9.65 -3.02 4.91
CA SER A 72 8.72 -3.08 6.05
C SER A 72 8.76 -1.80 6.86
N HIS A 73 7.61 -1.35 7.34
CA HIS A 73 7.47 -0.25 8.28
C HIS A 73 6.88 -0.76 9.58
N GLY A 74 7.63 -0.62 10.67
CA GLY A 74 7.21 -1.04 12.00
C GLY A 74 6.78 0.12 12.89
N ARG A 75 6.03 -0.22 13.94
CA ARG A 75 5.62 0.72 15.00
C ARG A 75 6.76 1.14 15.92
N ASP A 76 7.95 0.58 15.72
CA ASP A 76 9.21 0.97 16.35
C ASP A 76 9.85 2.22 15.69
N ASN A 77 9.11 2.93 14.83
CA ASN A 77 9.54 4.16 14.14
C ASN A 77 10.65 3.93 13.12
N ILE A 78 10.74 2.72 12.55
CA ILE A 78 11.78 2.34 11.59
C ILE A 78 11.15 1.70 10.36
N ILE A 79 11.72 2.01 9.19
CA ILE A 79 11.51 1.30 7.94
C ILE A 79 12.77 0.48 7.65
N HIS A 80 12.62 -0.82 7.43
CA HIS A 80 13.70 -1.70 7.00
C HIS A 80 13.56 -2.02 5.51
N ILE A 81 14.71 -2.06 4.82
CA ILE A 81 14.83 -2.57 3.45
C ILE A 81 15.71 -3.80 3.49
N TYR A 82 15.18 -4.91 2.99
CA TYR A 82 15.84 -6.21 3.00
C TYR A 82 16.53 -6.52 1.68
N GLU A 83 17.45 -7.47 1.72
CA GLU A 83 18.05 -8.01 0.49
C GLU A 83 16.97 -8.67 -0.39
N PRO A 84 17.09 -8.58 -1.74
CA PRO A 84 16.22 -9.32 -2.63
C PRO A 84 16.27 -10.82 -2.38
N LEU A 85 15.10 -11.45 -2.40
CA LEU A 85 15.01 -12.92 -2.37
C LEU A 85 15.66 -13.50 -3.62
N LYS A 86 16.74 -14.28 -3.45
CA LYS A 86 17.39 -15.02 -4.53
C LYS A 86 16.76 -16.40 -4.66
N LYS A 87 16.46 -16.81 -5.90
CA LYS A 87 16.01 -18.18 -6.21
C LYS A 87 17.23 -19.11 -6.42
N PRO A 88 17.13 -20.40 -6.07
CA PRO A 88 16.09 -21.01 -5.25
C PRO A 88 16.10 -20.42 -3.83
N TYR A 89 14.94 -20.33 -3.18
CA TYR A 89 14.80 -19.73 -1.83
C TYR A 89 15.41 -20.65 -0.76
N ILE A 90 16.70 -20.93 -0.88
CA ILE A 90 17.44 -21.79 0.02
C ILE A 90 17.80 -20.96 1.24
N SER A 91 17.27 -21.36 2.40
CA SER A 91 17.79 -20.96 3.69
C SER A 91 19.24 -21.42 3.77
N SER A 92 20.18 -20.50 3.58
CA SER A 92 21.59 -20.79 3.78
C SER A 92 21.80 -21.19 5.24
N SER A 93 22.23 -22.44 5.43
CA SER A 93 22.69 -23.10 6.66
C SER A 93 21.61 -23.65 7.61
N ILE A 94 21.29 -24.93 7.39
CA ILE A 94 20.86 -25.88 8.42
C ILE A 94 21.94 -25.90 9.52
N GLY A 95 21.65 -25.22 10.61
CA GLY A 95 22.44 -25.21 11.83
C GLY A 95 21.55 -24.74 12.98
N GLU A 96 20.76 -25.68 13.53
CA GLU A 96 19.96 -25.74 14.78
C GLU A 96 19.56 -24.47 15.58
N ASN A 97 19.60 -23.26 15.03
CA ASN A 97 19.18 -22.02 15.72
C ASN A 97 18.74 -20.88 14.78
N SER A 98 18.51 -21.13 13.49
CA SER A 98 18.31 -20.04 12.52
C SER A 98 16.84 -19.64 12.33
N LYS A 99 16.31 -18.87 13.28
CA LYS A 99 15.29 -17.83 12.99
C LYS A 99 15.89 -16.70 12.13
N LYS A 100 16.60 -17.04 11.04
CA LYS A 100 17.22 -16.02 10.18
C LYS A 100 16.20 -15.56 9.16
N GLY A 101 15.57 -14.43 9.46
CA GLY A 101 14.85 -13.63 8.48
C GLY A 101 15.76 -13.11 7.37
N LEU A 102 15.18 -12.33 6.46
CA LEU A 102 15.95 -11.62 5.46
C LEU A 102 16.93 -10.62 6.13
N GLU A 103 18.12 -10.48 5.56
CA GLU A 103 19.11 -9.52 6.06
C GLU A 103 18.72 -8.08 5.67
N VAL A 104 18.84 -7.16 6.62
CA VAL A 104 18.51 -5.74 6.42
C VAL A 104 19.68 -5.03 5.76
N VAL A 105 19.45 -4.44 4.58
CA VAL A 105 20.45 -3.67 3.82
C VAL A 105 20.51 -2.23 4.31
N LYS A 106 19.35 -1.60 4.49
CA LYS A 106 19.22 -0.18 4.85
C LYS A 106 18.04 0.00 5.79
N SER A 107 18.12 1.03 6.64
CA SER A 107 17.02 1.42 7.53
C SER A 107 16.80 2.93 7.47
N LEU A 108 15.55 3.35 7.63
CA LEU A 108 15.14 4.74 7.63
C LEU A 108 14.28 5.03 8.88
N PRO A 109 14.56 6.11 9.65
CA PRO A 109 13.64 6.54 10.69
C PRO A 109 12.36 7.10 10.08
N THR A 110 11.21 6.77 10.66
CA THR A 110 9.89 7.30 10.28
C THR A 110 9.03 7.52 11.51
N ASN A 111 7.95 8.29 11.39
CA ASN A 111 6.96 8.39 12.45
C ASN A 111 5.89 7.31 12.28
N ALA A 112 5.55 6.63 13.38
CA ALA A 112 4.56 5.55 13.42
C ALA A 112 3.39 5.82 14.39
N LEU A 113 3.31 7.02 15.01
CA LEU A 113 2.26 7.35 15.97
C LEU A 113 0.86 7.41 15.36
N ASN A 114 0.78 7.76 14.09
CA ASN A 114 -0.46 7.99 13.34
C ASN A 114 -0.97 6.74 12.62
N PHE A 115 -0.40 5.55 12.89
CA PHE A 115 -0.75 4.27 12.25
C PHE A 115 -0.72 4.29 10.71
N CYS A 116 -0.12 5.32 10.12
CA CYS A 116 -0.13 5.55 8.70
C CYS A 116 0.99 4.73 8.03
N ARG A 117 0.60 4.02 6.97
CA ARG A 117 1.54 3.24 6.15
C ARG A 117 2.32 4.16 5.23
N PHE A 118 3.54 3.75 4.88
CA PHE A 118 4.28 4.44 3.82
C PHE A 118 3.67 4.14 2.44
N SER A 119 3.96 5.00 1.48
CA SER A 119 3.62 4.79 0.07
C SER A 119 4.88 4.73 -0.78
N LEU A 120 5.07 3.62 -1.50
CA LEU A 120 6.16 3.45 -2.45
C LEU A 120 5.67 3.78 -3.86
N LEU A 121 6.45 4.59 -4.57
CA LEU A 121 6.29 4.85 -5.99
C LEU A 121 7.58 4.42 -6.71
N PRO A 122 7.58 3.27 -7.38
CA PRO A 122 8.63 2.91 -8.33
C PRO A 122 8.57 3.87 -9.53
N LEU A 123 9.71 4.45 -9.91
CA LEU A 123 9.81 5.28 -11.10
C LEU A 123 10.31 4.43 -12.29
N PRO A 124 9.81 4.69 -13.51
CA PRO A 124 10.28 3.99 -14.69
C PRO A 124 11.79 4.23 -14.89
N ARG A 125 12.52 3.17 -15.26
CA ARG A 125 13.94 3.29 -15.60
C ARG A 125 14.09 4.24 -16.79
N LYS A 126 14.84 5.33 -16.62
CA LYS A 126 15.30 6.12 -17.77
C LYS A 126 16.33 5.29 -18.53
N GLU A 127 15.94 4.71 -19.65
CA GLU A 127 16.91 4.21 -20.63
C GLU A 127 17.69 5.40 -21.18
N SER A 128 18.88 5.65 -20.64
CA SER A 128 19.81 6.55 -21.30
C SER A 128 20.41 5.81 -22.48
N HIS A 129 19.87 6.02 -23.68
CA HIS A 129 20.64 5.84 -24.91
C HIS A 129 21.76 6.90 -24.91
N GLU A 130 22.85 6.63 -24.20
CA GLU A 130 24.13 7.25 -24.53
C GLU A 130 24.56 6.65 -25.86
N ILE A 131 24.22 7.33 -26.96
CA ILE A 131 24.89 7.14 -28.25
C ILE A 131 26.32 7.64 -28.02
N GLY A 132 27.20 6.74 -27.59
CA GLY A 132 28.63 6.98 -27.61
C GLY A 132 29.05 7.11 -29.07
N GLU A 133 29.22 8.34 -29.55
CA GLU A 133 30.13 8.61 -30.65
C GLU A 133 31.55 8.31 -30.18
N ASN A 134 31.92 7.04 -30.28
CA ASN A 134 33.20 6.50 -30.73
C ASN A 134 33.37 5.08 -30.19
N GLY A 135 33.68 4.18 -31.12
CA GLY A 135 33.70 2.74 -30.90
C GLY A 135 34.67 2.24 -29.85
N GLU A 136 34.38 1.02 -29.41
CA GLU A 136 35.24 0.10 -28.68
C GLU A 136 35.54 0.46 -27.22
N GLY A 137 34.54 0.21 -26.36
CA GLY A 137 34.75 0.00 -24.93
C GLY A 137 33.85 -1.12 -24.41
N LYS A 138 34.42 -2.30 -24.11
CA LYS A 138 33.75 -3.34 -23.30
C LYS A 138 33.61 -2.83 -21.86
N GLY A 139 32.69 -1.90 -21.62
CA GLY A 139 32.26 -1.52 -20.28
C GLY A 139 31.24 -2.54 -19.78
N LYS A 140 31.52 -3.22 -18.66
CA LYS A 140 30.47 -3.91 -17.89
C LYS A 140 29.41 -2.85 -17.56
N GLY A 141 28.28 -2.88 -18.25
CA GLY A 141 27.14 -2.01 -17.95
C GLY A 141 26.76 -2.21 -16.49
N ARG A 142 27.05 -1.22 -15.66
CA ARG A 142 26.56 -1.18 -14.29
C ARG A 142 25.08 -0.84 -14.43
N GLU A 143 24.22 -1.85 -14.36
CA GLU A 143 22.77 -1.67 -14.38
C GLU A 143 22.43 -0.53 -13.40
N ARG A 144 21.93 0.60 -13.90
CA ARG A 144 21.51 1.68 -13.02
C ARG A 144 20.34 1.14 -12.20
N GLU A 145 20.50 1.16 -10.87
CA GLU A 145 19.46 0.81 -9.91
C GLU A 145 18.19 1.60 -10.27
N GLY A 146 17.02 0.95 -10.25
CA GLY A 146 15.75 1.66 -10.49
C GLY A 146 15.62 2.85 -9.53
N GLU A 147 14.90 3.88 -9.95
CA GLU A 147 14.60 5.02 -9.09
C GLU A 147 13.28 4.74 -8.35
N GLY A 148 13.19 5.16 -7.10
CA GLY A 148 12.01 4.93 -6.27
C GLY A 148 11.82 6.07 -5.28
N LEU A 149 10.57 6.44 -5.07
CA LEU A 149 10.17 7.44 -4.10
C LEU A 149 9.38 6.79 -2.96
N LEU A 150 9.65 7.25 -1.74
CA LEU A 150 9.01 6.74 -0.54
C LEU A 150 8.38 7.91 0.21
N ALA A 151 7.04 7.99 0.20
CA ALA A 151 6.31 8.96 1.01
C ALA A 151 6.01 8.37 2.38
N VAL A 152 6.35 9.12 3.43
CA VAL A 152 6.23 8.70 4.84
C VAL A 152 5.66 9.83 5.68
N PRO A 153 4.98 9.53 6.81
CA PRO A 153 4.69 10.53 7.81
C PRO A 153 5.96 11.25 8.29
N SER A 154 5.90 12.57 8.46
CA SER A 154 7.07 13.33 8.88
C SER A 154 7.49 12.97 10.31
N LEU A 155 8.80 12.87 10.51
CA LEU A 155 9.41 12.61 11.82
C LEU A 155 9.15 13.72 12.83
N MET A 156 9.02 14.95 12.35
CA MET A 156 8.92 16.13 13.21
C MET A 156 7.47 16.46 13.55
N ASP A 157 6.52 16.06 12.69
CA ASP A 157 5.12 16.45 12.80
C ASP A 157 4.23 15.44 12.06
N SER A 158 3.48 14.66 12.84
CA SER A 158 2.60 13.60 12.34
C SER A 158 1.47 14.09 11.42
N GLU A 159 1.27 15.41 11.32
CA GLU A 159 0.30 16.04 10.42
C GLU A 159 0.85 16.23 8.99
N LEU A 160 2.15 16.03 8.80
CA LEU A 160 2.85 16.34 7.55
C LEU A 160 3.46 15.09 6.90
N VAL A 161 3.83 15.23 5.63
CA VAL A 161 4.43 14.14 4.83
C VAL A 161 5.84 14.54 4.37
N ASP A 162 6.77 13.60 4.50
CA ASP A 162 8.11 13.68 3.93
C ASP A 162 8.23 12.68 2.77
N ILE A 163 9.05 12.99 1.77
CA ILE A 163 9.37 12.09 0.65
C ILE A 163 10.88 11.86 0.61
N TYR A 164 11.24 10.59 0.53
CA TYR A 164 12.61 10.11 0.41
C TYR A 164 12.87 9.52 -0.97
N HIS A 165 14.06 9.75 -1.51
CA HIS A 165 14.56 9.04 -2.67
C HIS A 165 15.28 7.75 -2.24
N LEU A 166 14.71 6.60 -2.61
CA LEU A 166 15.00 5.30 -2.02
C LEU A 166 16.43 4.82 -2.28
N SER A 167 16.93 4.95 -3.52
CA SER A 167 18.28 4.50 -3.87
C SER A 167 19.34 5.28 -3.09
N SER A 168 19.14 6.58 -2.95
CA SER A 168 20.06 7.49 -2.24
C SER A 168 19.84 7.58 -0.72
N MET A 169 18.69 7.13 -0.21
CA MET A 169 18.23 7.35 1.17
C MET A 169 18.20 8.81 1.63
N ARG A 170 18.03 9.74 0.70
CA ARG A 170 17.97 11.17 1.01
C ARG A 170 16.52 11.63 1.08
N ARG A 171 16.19 12.38 2.12
CA ARG A 171 14.94 13.15 2.17
C ARG A 171 15.03 14.27 1.15
N ILE A 172 14.13 14.26 0.16
CA ILE A 172 14.11 15.23 -0.93
C ILE A 172 13.11 16.33 -0.67
N HIS A 173 11.88 15.97 -0.29
CA HIS A 173 10.82 16.91 0.05
C HIS A 173 10.43 16.68 1.51
N ALA A 174 10.40 17.73 2.31
CA ALA A 174 10.09 17.68 3.73
C ALA A 174 8.93 18.60 4.08
N SER A 175 8.16 18.19 5.08
CA SER A 175 7.08 19.02 5.66
C SER A 175 6.03 19.43 4.61
N ILE A 176 5.64 18.52 3.72
CA ILE A 176 4.58 18.81 2.74
C ILE A 176 3.28 19.10 3.50
N ASN A 177 2.52 20.09 3.00
CA ASN A 177 1.29 20.61 3.61
C ASN A 177 1.46 21.45 4.90
N VAL A 178 2.63 22.07 5.12
CA VAL A 178 2.72 23.10 6.17
C VAL A 178 1.79 24.26 5.82
N LYS A 179 0.76 24.47 6.66
CA LYS A 179 -0.03 25.70 6.64
C LYS A 179 0.78 26.80 7.34
N PRO A 180 1.04 27.95 6.70
CA PRO A 180 1.72 29.05 7.38
C PRO A 180 0.88 29.49 8.59
N LYS A 181 1.47 29.47 9.79
CA LYS A 181 0.81 29.98 11.00
C LYS A 181 0.60 31.49 10.83
N ILE A 182 -0.65 31.94 10.70
CA ILE A 182 -1.00 33.34 10.45
C ILE A 182 -0.87 34.24 11.70
N THR A 183 -0.56 33.69 12.88
CA THR A 183 -0.46 34.50 14.12
C THR A 183 0.88 34.32 14.85
N PRO A 184 1.52 35.42 15.31
CA PRO A 184 2.69 35.33 16.17
C PRO A 184 2.27 34.73 17.51
N VAL A 185 2.82 33.55 17.82
CA VAL A 185 2.59 32.86 19.08
C VAL A 185 3.27 33.65 20.20
N THR A 186 2.48 34.32 21.05
CA THR A 186 2.94 34.72 22.38
C THR A 186 3.01 33.45 23.24
N LYS A 187 3.97 33.36 24.16
CA LYS A 187 4.30 32.14 24.94
C LYS A 187 3.14 31.51 25.72
N ASP A 188 2.01 32.21 25.85
CA ASP A 188 0.80 31.75 26.56
C ASP A 188 -0.41 31.52 25.64
N SER A 189 -0.23 31.51 24.32
CA SER A 189 -1.33 31.25 23.39
C SER A 189 -1.61 29.75 23.29
N VAL A 190 -2.73 29.30 23.87
CA VAL A 190 -3.38 28.03 23.48
C VAL A 190 -3.58 28.09 21.97
N ILE A 191 -2.89 27.21 21.25
CA ILE A 191 -3.01 27.07 19.80
C ILE A 191 -4.50 26.79 19.51
N PRO A 192 -5.23 27.62 18.74
CA PRO A 192 -6.64 27.38 18.43
C PRO A 192 -6.78 26.01 17.77
N GLU A 193 -7.78 25.21 18.18
CA GLU A 193 -8.04 23.87 17.61
C GLU A 193 -8.16 23.89 16.07
N ASP A 194 -8.63 25.00 15.50
CA ASP A 194 -8.74 25.27 14.05
C ASP A 194 -7.40 25.36 13.29
N SER A 195 -6.27 25.28 13.98
CA SER A 195 -4.93 25.40 13.35
C SER A 195 -4.18 24.07 13.18
N ARG A 196 -4.75 22.95 13.63
CA ARG A 196 -4.20 21.60 13.39
C ARG A 196 -4.81 20.99 12.13
N SER A 197 -3.96 20.39 11.31
CA SER A 197 -4.35 19.62 10.12
C SER A 197 -5.00 18.29 10.49
N GLY A 198 -4.83 17.82 11.72
CA GLY A 198 -5.17 16.44 12.10
C GLY A 198 -4.07 15.47 11.64
N LEU A 199 -3.95 14.34 12.34
CA LEU A 199 -2.90 13.36 12.05
C LEU A 199 -3.12 12.75 10.66
N VAL A 200 -2.03 12.53 9.92
CA VAL A 200 -2.08 11.82 8.63
C VAL A 200 -2.36 10.34 8.90
N MET A 201 -3.45 9.79 8.38
CA MET A 201 -3.86 8.40 8.60
C MET A 201 -3.58 7.49 7.40
N SER A 202 -3.52 8.06 6.19
CA SER A 202 -3.16 7.30 4.97
C SER A 202 -2.50 8.18 3.94
N ILE A 203 -1.50 7.65 3.23
CA ILE A 203 -0.72 8.34 2.22
C ILE A 203 -0.66 7.49 0.96
N HIS A 204 -0.94 8.09 -0.20
CA HIS A 204 -0.78 7.46 -1.50
C HIS A 204 -0.07 8.41 -2.46
N LEU A 205 1.17 8.07 -2.81
CA LEU A 205 1.96 8.76 -3.83
C LEU A 205 1.86 7.98 -5.15
N ARG A 206 1.41 8.65 -6.21
CA ARG A 206 1.24 8.05 -7.54
C ARG A 206 1.84 8.94 -8.62
N HIS A 207 2.18 8.31 -9.73
CA HIS A 207 2.57 8.97 -10.97
C HIS A 207 1.48 8.70 -12.00
N ILE A 208 0.99 9.76 -12.66
CA ILE A 208 0.01 9.63 -13.74
C ILE A 208 0.80 9.20 -14.99
N PRO A 209 0.51 8.02 -15.57
CA PRO A 209 1.19 7.54 -16.78
C PRO A 209 1.18 8.58 -17.90
N ASP A 210 2.22 8.57 -18.73
CA ASP A 210 2.38 9.45 -19.90
C ASP A 210 2.44 10.96 -19.59
N THR A 211 2.47 11.35 -18.31
CA THR A 211 2.64 12.73 -17.87
C THR A 211 3.86 12.87 -16.97
N SER A 212 4.27 14.09 -16.66
CA SER A 212 5.25 14.35 -15.58
C SER A 212 4.56 14.58 -14.22
N THR A 213 3.25 14.34 -14.10
CA THR A 213 2.47 14.72 -12.92
C THR A 213 2.54 13.65 -11.83
N LEU A 214 2.90 14.09 -10.63
CA LEU A 214 2.82 13.32 -9.40
C LEU A 214 1.60 13.76 -8.61
N THR A 215 0.91 12.78 -8.03
CA THR A 215 -0.23 13.01 -7.14
C THR A 215 0.09 12.47 -5.76
N LEU A 216 -0.26 13.24 -4.73
CA LEU A 216 -0.15 12.84 -3.34
C LEU A 216 -1.53 12.98 -2.71
N SER A 217 -2.16 11.84 -2.42
CA SER A 217 -3.44 11.78 -1.74
C SER A 217 -3.20 11.49 -0.26
N ILE A 218 -3.79 12.30 0.62
CA ILE A 218 -3.60 12.19 2.07
C ILE A 218 -4.98 12.10 2.72
N GLY A 219 -5.20 11.06 3.52
CA GLY A 219 -6.35 10.92 4.40
C GLY A 219 -5.97 11.25 5.84
N TYR A 220 -6.85 11.91 6.59
CA TYR A 220 -6.59 12.41 7.94
C TYR A 220 -7.50 11.83 9.01
N GLU A 221 -7.13 12.07 10.26
CA GLU A 221 -7.85 11.73 11.50
C GLU A 221 -9.24 12.36 11.62
N ASP A 222 -9.47 13.52 11.02
CA ASP A 222 -10.76 14.21 11.11
C ASP A 222 -11.73 13.81 9.98
N GLY A 223 -11.39 12.80 9.18
CA GLY A 223 -12.24 12.25 8.13
C GLY A 223 -12.11 12.94 6.76
N ARG A 224 -11.15 13.87 6.60
CA ARG A 224 -10.90 14.56 5.33
C ARG A 224 -9.86 13.87 4.45
N VAL A 225 -9.99 14.06 3.14
CA VAL A 225 -9.01 13.69 2.13
C VAL A 225 -8.56 14.95 1.41
N GLU A 226 -7.25 15.10 1.22
CA GLU A 226 -6.65 16.16 0.41
C GLU A 226 -5.85 15.56 -0.74
N LEU A 227 -5.92 16.20 -1.92
CA LEU A 227 -5.16 15.85 -3.11
C LEU A 227 -4.18 16.96 -3.45
N PHE A 228 -2.88 16.63 -3.47
CA PHE A 228 -1.82 17.50 -3.93
C PHE A 228 -1.25 17.02 -5.27
N THR A 229 -0.75 17.96 -6.06
CA THR A 229 -0.02 17.67 -7.30
C THR A 229 1.35 18.32 -7.29
N SER A 230 2.32 17.62 -7.87
CA SER A 230 3.66 18.13 -8.19
C SER A 230 4.11 17.58 -9.53
N THR A 231 5.32 17.92 -9.98
CA THR A 231 5.92 17.37 -11.20
C THR A 231 7.16 16.54 -10.87
N LEU A 232 7.45 15.55 -11.71
CA LEU A 232 8.63 14.69 -11.57
C LEU A 232 9.92 15.52 -11.66
N ASP A 233 9.96 16.57 -12.47
CA ASP A 233 11.14 17.44 -12.57
C ASP A 233 11.40 18.18 -11.25
N SER A 234 10.34 18.61 -10.57
CA SER A 234 10.46 19.31 -9.28
C SER A 234 11.01 18.42 -8.17
N ILE A 235 10.82 17.09 -8.25
CA ILE A 235 11.28 16.15 -7.22
C ILE A 235 12.79 15.99 -7.14
N SER A 236 13.49 16.39 -8.21
CA SER A 236 14.96 16.37 -8.24
C SER A 236 15.57 17.44 -7.34
N GLU A 237 14.79 18.44 -6.94
CA GLU A 237 15.25 19.55 -6.13
C GLU A 237 14.90 19.34 -4.65
N LEU A 238 15.78 19.79 -3.75
CA LEU A 238 15.50 19.71 -2.32
C LEU A 238 14.48 20.79 -1.94
N TYR A 239 13.43 20.36 -1.24
CA TYR A 239 12.37 21.25 -0.75
C TYR A 239 12.08 20.96 0.72
N ASP A 240 12.05 22.00 1.55
CA ASP A 240 11.55 21.92 2.92
C ASP A 240 10.63 23.11 3.18
N ALA A 241 9.34 22.84 3.40
CA ALA A 241 8.35 23.89 3.62
C ALA A 241 8.63 24.75 4.87
N ARG A 242 9.49 24.28 5.79
CA ARG A 242 9.87 25.02 7.01
C ARG A 242 11.12 25.87 6.84
N MET A 243 11.87 25.73 5.75
CA MET A 243 13.10 26.49 5.53
C MET A 243 12.85 27.70 4.62
N PRO A 244 12.98 28.94 5.12
CA PRO A 244 12.82 30.15 4.31
C PRO A 244 13.97 30.37 3.30
N SER A 245 15.10 29.65 3.43
CA SER A 245 16.28 29.78 2.57
C SER A 245 16.22 28.96 1.27
N THR A 246 15.29 28.02 1.14
CA THR A 246 14.97 27.37 -0.14
C THR A 246 14.07 28.31 -0.92
N SER A 247 14.67 29.30 -1.58
CA SER A 247 14.00 30.38 -2.33
C SER A 247 13.31 29.92 -3.62
N LYS A 248 12.58 28.81 -3.59
CA LYS A 248 11.81 28.30 -4.72
C LYS A 248 10.35 28.12 -4.31
N ASP A 249 9.46 28.41 -5.25
CA ASP A 249 8.02 28.24 -5.09
C ASP A 249 7.70 26.83 -4.59
N ASN A 250 6.71 26.70 -3.71
CA ASN A 250 6.27 25.41 -3.19
C ASN A 250 5.92 24.47 -4.38
N PRO A 251 6.64 23.34 -4.56
CA PRO A 251 6.42 22.45 -5.69
C PRO A 251 5.13 21.64 -5.56
N TRP A 252 4.45 21.71 -4.41
CA TRP A 252 3.19 21.03 -4.15
C TRP A 252 2.02 22.00 -4.16
N THR A 253 1.07 21.74 -5.06
CA THR A 253 -0.18 22.50 -5.12
C THR A 253 -1.34 21.66 -4.56
N LEU A 254 -2.04 22.19 -3.55
CA LEU A 254 -3.31 21.61 -3.10
C LEU A 254 -4.37 21.81 -4.19
N ARG A 255 -4.86 20.71 -4.76
CA ARG A 255 -5.88 20.70 -5.80
C ARG A 255 -7.29 20.63 -5.24
N TRP A 256 -7.49 19.82 -4.20
CA TRP A 256 -8.82 19.56 -3.65
C TRP A 256 -8.76 19.05 -2.22
N THR A 257 -9.79 19.35 -1.44
CA THR A 257 -10.04 18.89 -0.08
C THR A 257 -11.52 18.56 0.08
N GLY A 258 -11.82 17.46 0.75
CA GLY A 258 -13.20 17.11 1.08
C GLY A 258 -13.29 16.19 2.28
N LYS A 259 -14.30 16.45 3.13
CA LYS A 259 -14.59 15.67 4.33
C LYS A 259 -15.71 14.67 4.07
N GLY A 260 -15.33 13.41 3.84
CA GLY A 260 -16.27 12.32 3.59
C GLY A 260 -16.78 11.64 4.87
N HIS A 261 -15.93 11.60 5.89
CA HIS A 261 -16.18 10.86 7.14
C HIS A 261 -16.30 11.80 8.34
N ASN A 262 -17.02 11.33 9.36
CA ASN A 262 -17.11 12.01 10.66
C ASN A 262 -16.05 11.49 11.66
N GLU A 263 -15.39 10.40 11.29
CA GLU A 263 -14.43 9.65 12.09
C GLU A 263 -13.10 9.53 11.31
N ALA A 264 -12.03 9.11 11.97
CA ALA A 264 -10.72 8.95 11.34
C ALA A 264 -10.74 8.00 10.16
N ILE A 265 -10.05 8.36 9.08
CA ILE A 265 -9.87 7.47 7.93
C ILE A 265 -9.04 6.27 8.41
N MET A 266 -9.63 5.08 8.38
CA MET A 266 -8.97 3.84 8.80
C MET A 266 -8.29 3.14 7.64
N GLY A 267 -8.86 3.27 6.44
CA GLY A 267 -8.31 2.71 5.22
C GLY A 267 -8.58 3.64 4.05
N MET A 268 -7.57 3.79 3.20
CA MET A 268 -7.71 4.44 1.91
C MET A 268 -6.98 3.61 0.87
N ASP A 269 -7.55 3.49 -0.32
CA ASP A 269 -6.88 2.93 -1.48
C ASP A 269 -7.11 3.81 -2.71
N VAL A 270 -6.10 3.91 -3.56
CA VAL A 270 -6.06 4.81 -4.71
C VAL A 270 -5.63 4.04 -5.95
N ASP A 271 -6.40 4.21 -7.02
CA ASP A 271 -6.12 3.60 -8.34
C ASP A 271 -4.70 3.88 -8.82
N LYS A 272 -4.12 2.95 -9.59
CA LYS A 272 -2.78 3.12 -10.18
C LYS A 272 -2.68 4.41 -11.01
N GLN A 273 -3.74 4.75 -11.74
CA GLN A 273 -3.82 5.96 -12.56
C GLN A 273 -4.34 7.19 -11.80
N SER A 274 -4.52 7.12 -10.47
CA SER A 274 -5.11 8.19 -9.67
C SER A 274 -6.50 8.65 -10.14
N ARG A 275 -7.29 7.76 -10.75
CA ARG A 275 -8.64 8.14 -11.22
C ARG A 275 -9.67 8.20 -10.09
N TYR A 276 -9.61 7.20 -9.21
CA TYR A 276 -10.51 7.07 -8.07
C TYR A 276 -9.73 6.78 -6.79
N ALA A 277 -10.24 7.31 -5.69
CA ALA A 277 -9.84 6.89 -4.34
C ALA A 277 -11.06 6.41 -3.57
N TRP A 278 -10.83 5.51 -2.62
CA TRP A 278 -11.85 4.96 -1.75
C TRP A 278 -11.40 5.05 -0.31
N THR A 279 -12.28 5.51 0.57
CA THR A 279 -12.01 5.55 2.01
C THR A 279 -13.08 4.84 2.82
N VAL A 280 -12.63 4.32 3.96
CA VAL A 280 -13.47 3.74 5.00
C VAL A 280 -13.02 4.24 6.38
N SER A 281 -13.94 4.20 7.33
CA SER A 281 -13.75 4.70 8.67
C SER A 281 -14.55 3.85 9.69
N ALA A 282 -14.44 4.21 10.97
CA ALA A 282 -15.29 3.66 12.03
C ALA A 282 -16.78 4.01 11.83
N ASP A 283 -17.08 5.05 11.03
CA ASP A 283 -18.44 5.35 10.61
C ASP A 283 -19.03 4.28 9.66
N HIS A 284 -20.26 4.53 9.19
CA HIS A 284 -21.00 3.61 8.31
C HIS A 284 -20.86 3.96 6.83
N ARG A 285 -19.86 4.75 6.42
CA ARG A 285 -19.75 5.23 5.04
C ARG A 285 -18.63 4.53 4.29
N LEU A 286 -18.89 4.23 3.03
CA LEU A 286 -17.87 3.98 2.02
C LEU A 286 -17.86 5.19 1.11
N VAL A 287 -16.75 5.93 1.01
CA VAL A 287 -16.70 7.16 0.22
C VAL A 287 -15.79 6.96 -0.98
N ARG A 288 -16.30 7.29 -2.16
CA ARG A 288 -15.54 7.34 -3.41
C ARG A 288 -15.19 8.79 -3.74
N TYR A 289 -13.97 9.03 -4.18
CA TYR A 289 -13.50 10.33 -4.68
C TYR A 289 -13.15 10.20 -6.16
N ASP A 290 -13.73 11.06 -7.00
CA ASP A 290 -13.46 11.14 -8.45
C ASP A 290 -12.24 12.05 -8.69
N LEU A 291 -11.05 11.55 -8.39
CA LEU A 291 -9.78 12.29 -8.48
C LEU A 291 -9.43 12.70 -9.93
N GLU A 292 -9.76 11.86 -10.92
CA GLU A 292 -9.55 12.19 -12.34
C GLU A 292 -10.18 13.52 -12.73
N LYS A 293 -11.43 13.75 -12.29
CA LYS A 293 -12.14 15.00 -12.56
C LYS A 293 -11.48 16.19 -11.87
N VAL A 294 -10.97 16.00 -10.66
CA VAL A 294 -10.21 17.04 -9.93
C VAL A 294 -8.91 17.42 -10.67
N LEU A 295 -8.28 16.44 -11.31
CA LEU A 295 -7.04 16.61 -12.05
C LEU A 295 -7.27 17.28 -13.42
N LEU A 296 -8.32 16.87 -14.13
CA LEU A 296 -8.63 17.35 -15.49
C LEU A 296 -9.42 18.66 -15.53
N GLU A 297 -10.33 18.89 -14.58
CA GLU A 297 -11.20 20.06 -14.56
C GLU A 297 -10.64 21.17 -13.65
N GLN A 298 -11.02 22.43 -13.93
CA GLN A 298 -10.84 23.51 -12.95
C GLN A 298 -11.96 23.42 -11.92
N VAL A 299 -11.67 22.73 -10.82
CA VAL A 299 -12.62 22.49 -9.74
C VAL A 299 -12.34 23.43 -8.58
N ASN A 300 -13.39 23.90 -7.90
CA ASN A 300 -13.24 24.58 -6.61
C ASN A 300 -12.62 23.62 -5.58
N ARG A 301 -11.74 24.12 -4.73
CA ARG A 301 -10.97 23.29 -3.77
C ARG A 301 -11.85 22.45 -2.84
N GLU A 302 -13.09 22.85 -2.60
CA GLU A 302 -14.06 22.20 -1.70
C GLU A 302 -15.31 21.73 -2.45
N ASP A 303 -15.19 21.43 -3.75
CA ASP A 303 -16.32 20.90 -4.52
C ASP A 303 -16.65 19.46 -4.09
N MET A 304 -17.68 19.34 -3.24
CA MET A 304 -18.16 18.07 -2.72
C MET A 304 -18.87 17.20 -3.77
N SER A 305 -19.15 17.72 -4.97
CA SER A 305 -19.66 16.90 -6.08
C SER A 305 -18.64 15.88 -6.59
N LYS A 306 -17.36 16.05 -6.22
CA LYS A 306 -16.26 15.14 -6.58
C LYS A 306 -16.12 13.97 -5.60
N MET A 307 -16.98 13.89 -4.59
CA MET A 307 -17.07 12.72 -3.73
C MET A 307 -18.50 12.15 -3.73
N LYS A 308 -18.60 10.85 -3.48
CA LYS A 308 -19.87 10.15 -3.38
C LYS A 308 -19.80 9.18 -2.22
N ASP A 309 -20.63 9.38 -1.21
CA ASP A 309 -20.75 8.46 -0.09
C ASP A 309 -21.79 7.37 -0.38
N TYR A 310 -21.54 6.21 0.21
CA TYR A 310 -22.45 5.09 0.22
C TYR A 310 -22.67 4.67 1.68
N PRO A 311 -23.89 4.87 2.22
CA PRO A 311 -24.21 4.45 3.57
C PRO A 311 -24.35 2.92 3.61
N MET A 312 -23.42 2.29 4.32
CA MET A 312 -23.46 0.88 4.66
C MET A 312 -24.37 0.64 5.86
N LYS A 313 -24.90 -0.59 5.96
CA LYS A 313 -25.78 -0.98 7.08
C LYS A 313 -25.04 -1.14 8.42
N GLN A 314 -23.73 -1.31 8.38
CA GLN A 314 -22.89 -1.58 9.55
C GLN A 314 -21.86 -0.48 9.71
N ILE A 315 -21.57 -0.14 10.97
CA ILE A 315 -20.46 0.72 11.37
C ILE A 315 -19.18 -0.11 11.52
N GLY A 316 -18.03 0.56 11.61
CA GLY A 316 -16.76 -0.09 11.93
C GLY A 316 -16.13 -0.80 10.74
N ASN A 317 -15.44 -0.04 9.90
CA ASN A 317 -14.72 -0.56 8.74
C ASN A 317 -13.24 -0.22 8.86
N SER A 318 -12.39 -1.23 8.79
CA SER A 318 -10.96 -1.13 9.12
C SER A 318 -10.06 -0.98 7.90
N CYS A 319 -10.45 -1.55 6.76
CA CYS A 319 -9.63 -1.53 5.56
C CYS A 319 -10.47 -1.56 4.28
N VAL A 320 -9.90 -1.02 3.21
CA VAL A 320 -10.46 -1.03 1.86
C VAL A 320 -9.36 -1.38 0.88
N ALA A 321 -9.71 -2.13 -0.16
CA ALA A 321 -8.82 -2.44 -1.27
C ALA A 321 -9.61 -2.41 -2.57
N MET A 322 -9.00 -1.93 -3.64
CA MET A 322 -9.54 -1.92 -4.99
C MET A 322 -8.77 -2.92 -5.84
N ASN A 323 -9.47 -3.61 -6.73
CA ASN A 323 -8.82 -4.55 -7.63
C ASN A 323 -8.03 -3.84 -8.73
N ALA A 324 -7.12 -4.55 -9.39
CA ALA A 324 -6.23 -3.95 -10.39
C ALA A 324 -6.96 -3.28 -11.57
N SER A 325 -8.17 -3.74 -11.93
CA SER A 325 -8.98 -3.11 -12.98
C SER A 325 -9.79 -1.89 -12.51
N GLY A 326 -9.81 -1.60 -11.21
CA GLY A 326 -10.57 -0.49 -10.64
C GLY A 326 -12.09 -0.69 -10.65
N LYS A 327 -12.57 -1.91 -10.93
CA LYS A 327 -14.00 -2.22 -11.10
C LYS A 327 -14.65 -2.78 -9.82
N VAL A 328 -13.87 -3.34 -8.92
CA VAL A 328 -14.33 -3.98 -7.68
C VAL A 328 -13.59 -3.39 -6.49
N VAL A 329 -14.35 -3.11 -5.43
CA VAL A 329 -13.84 -2.62 -4.15
C VAL A 329 -14.25 -3.60 -3.05
N ALA A 330 -13.30 -3.99 -2.22
CA ALA A 330 -13.50 -4.81 -1.05
C ALA A 330 -13.37 -3.96 0.22
N VAL A 331 -14.29 -4.15 1.17
CA VAL A 331 -14.29 -3.48 2.48
C VAL A 331 -14.25 -4.52 3.58
N GLY A 332 -13.28 -4.41 4.48
CA GLY A 332 -13.14 -5.25 5.66
C GLY A 332 -13.82 -4.62 6.86
N GLY A 333 -14.79 -5.33 7.43
CA GLY A 333 -15.55 -4.88 8.60
C GLY A 333 -14.95 -5.38 9.92
N TRP A 334 -15.28 -4.67 11.00
CA TRP A 334 -15.01 -5.12 12.38
C TRP A 334 -15.76 -6.40 12.75
N ASP A 335 -16.83 -6.71 12.01
CA ASP A 335 -17.65 -7.91 12.13
C ASP A 335 -17.10 -9.16 11.41
N GLY A 336 -15.87 -9.09 10.90
CA GLY A 336 -15.19 -10.19 10.21
C GLY A 336 -15.67 -10.45 8.78
N ARG A 337 -16.60 -9.64 8.27
CA ARG A 337 -17.11 -9.79 6.91
C ARG A 337 -16.33 -8.91 5.93
N ILE A 338 -16.08 -9.46 4.76
CA ILE A 338 -15.52 -8.72 3.63
C ILE A 338 -16.64 -8.45 2.64
N ARG A 339 -16.94 -7.18 2.38
CA ARG A 339 -18.03 -6.76 1.51
C ARG A 339 -17.48 -6.31 0.18
N LEU A 340 -18.00 -6.87 -0.91
CA LEU A 340 -17.59 -6.52 -2.27
C LEU A 340 -18.60 -5.56 -2.89
N PHE A 341 -18.11 -4.54 -3.57
CA PHE A 341 -18.90 -3.51 -4.26
C PHE A 341 -18.41 -3.30 -5.69
N SER A 342 -19.34 -2.97 -6.58
CA SER A 342 -19.01 -2.44 -7.91
C SER A 342 -18.52 -1.01 -7.77
N ALA A 343 -17.30 -0.72 -8.21
CA ALA A 343 -16.71 0.62 -8.15
C ALA A 343 -17.50 1.65 -8.98
N GLN A 344 -18.07 1.20 -10.11
CA GLN A 344 -18.85 2.04 -11.02
C GLN A 344 -20.23 2.38 -10.43
N SER A 345 -20.99 1.36 -10.02
CA SER A 345 -22.40 1.50 -9.64
C SER A 345 -22.64 1.66 -8.15
N LEU A 346 -21.63 1.41 -7.30
CA LEU A 346 -21.72 1.31 -5.83
C LEU A 346 -22.70 0.23 -5.33
N LYS A 347 -23.09 -0.70 -6.20
CA LYS A 347 -23.96 -1.81 -5.82
C LYS A 347 -23.14 -2.91 -5.11
N PRO A 348 -23.70 -3.55 -4.07
CA PRO A 348 -23.07 -4.70 -3.44
C PRO A 348 -23.04 -5.89 -4.41
N LEU A 349 -21.87 -6.52 -4.53
CA LEU A 349 -21.63 -7.70 -5.37
C LEU A 349 -21.71 -9.00 -4.57
N GLY A 350 -21.33 -8.96 -3.30
CA GLY A 350 -21.31 -10.13 -2.44
C GLY A 350 -20.67 -9.86 -1.09
N THR A 351 -20.66 -10.87 -0.23
CA THR A 351 -20.00 -10.81 1.08
C THR A 351 -19.26 -12.12 1.31
N LEU A 352 -17.97 -12.04 1.61
CA LEU A 352 -17.13 -13.18 1.95
C LEU A 352 -17.08 -13.33 3.47
N THR A 353 -17.20 -14.57 3.94
CA THR A 353 -17.28 -14.90 5.37
C THR A 353 -16.30 -16.03 5.68
N SER A 354 -15.16 -15.67 6.25
CA SER A 354 -14.16 -16.62 6.79
C SER A 354 -13.66 -16.15 8.16
N HIS A 355 -13.39 -14.85 8.29
CA HIS A 355 -12.93 -14.29 9.55
C HIS A 355 -14.05 -14.21 10.60
N ARG A 356 -13.69 -14.55 11.84
CA ARG A 356 -14.60 -14.48 13.00
C ARG A 356 -14.51 -13.15 13.75
N GLU A 357 -13.42 -12.42 13.54
CA GLU A 357 -13.15 -11.12 14.12
C GLU A 357 -12.77 -10.12 13.03
N THR A 358 -12.48 -8.88 13.42
CA THR A 358 -12.16 -7.75 12.53
C THR A 358 -11.17 -8.09 11.42
N VAL A 359 -11.50 -7.72 10.18
CA VAL A 359 -10.59 -7.83 9.04
C VAL A 359 -9.67 -6.61 9.03
N HIS A 360 -8.39 -6.78 9.35
CA HIS A 360 -7.44 -5.67 9.45
C HIS A 360 -6.74 -5.33 8.14
N ALA A 361 -6.62 -6.30 7.22
CA ALA A 361 -5.89 -6.14 5.98
C ALA A 361 -6.62 -6.79 4.81
N LEU A 362 -6.57 -6.13 3.66
CA LEU A 362 -7.05 -6.61 2.37
C LEU A 362 -6.03 -6.22 1.30
N SER A 363 -5.76 -7.13 0.36
CA SER A 363 -4.99 -6.84 -0.85
C SER A 363 -5.55 -7.64 -2.00
N PHE A 364 -5.85 -6.96 -3.11
CA PHE A 364 -6.01 -7.64 -4.38
C PHE A 364 -4.65 -8.00 -4.97
N ALA A 365 -4.61 -9.05 -5.78
CA ALA A 365 -3.48 -9.32 -6.64
C ALA A 365 -3.37 -8.26 -7.76
N ASN A 366 -2.17 -8.11 -8.31
CA ASN A 366 -1.88 -7.18 -9.38
C ASN A 366 -2.43 -7.70 -10.73
N ALA A 367 -2.69 -6.81 -11.70
CA ALA A 367 -2.89 -7.22 -13.09
C ALA A 367 -1.59 -7.85 -13.62
N GLN A 368 -1.68 -8.83 -14.53
CA GLN A 368 -0.49 -9.32 -15.22
C GLN A 368 -0.13 -8.34 -16.32
N ASP A 369 1.04 -7.73 -16.17
CA ASP A 369 1.69 -7.04 -17.29
C ASP A 369 2.35 -8.13 -18.16
N GLU A 370 2.12 -8.11 -19.48
CA GLU A 370 2.66 -9.12 -20.42
C GLU A 370 4.20 -9.23 -20.38
N GLU A 371 4.90 -8.19 -19.91
CA GLU A 371 6.36 -8.20 -19.72
C GLU A 371 6.84 -9.13 -18.58
N GLY A 372 5.96 -9.46 -17.62
CA GLY A 372 6.25 -10.41 -16.55
C GLY A 372 6.09 -11.88 -16.96
N ALA A 373 5.46 -12.15 -18.11
CA ALA A 373 5.22 -13.50 -18.62
C ALA A 373 6.49 -14.21 -19.10
N ASN A 374 7.58 -13.47 -19.35
CA ASN A 374 8.85 -14.04 -19.81
C ASN A 374 9.79 -14.51 -18.69
N VAL A 375 9.34 -14.52 -17.44
CA VAL A 375 10.06 -15.22 -16.35
C VAL A 375 9.45 -16.61 -16.14
N GLU A 376 9.29 -17.37 -17.23
CA GLU A 376 8.87 -18.76 -17.15
C GLU A 376 10.06 -19.73 -17.16
N SER A 377 10.05 -20.58 -16.13
CA SER A 377 10.73 -21.87 -16.02
C SER A 377 12.26 -21.86 -15.93
N LEU A 378 12.74 -22.10 -14.70
CA LEU A 378 13.52 -23.28 -14.30
C LEU A 378 14.01 -22.99 -12.87
N ALA A 379 13.26 -23.44 -11.86
CA ALA A 379 13.78 -23.48 -10.50
C ALA A 379 13.25 -24.73 -9.81
N GLU A 380 14.21 -25.61 -9.54
CA GLU A 380 14.14 -26.81 -8.71
C GLU A 380 13.62 -26.47 -7.30
N GLU A 381 13.13 -27.52 -6.63
CA GLU A 381 12.49 -27.54 -5.31
C GLU A 381 13.01 -26.45 -4.35
N ALA A 382 12.15 -25.48 -4.02
CA ALA A 382 12.42 -24.52 -2.96
C ALA A 382 12.30 -25.24 -1.60
N SER A 383 13.29 -25.08 -0.73
CA SER A 383 13.20 -25.55 0.66
C SER A 383 12.14 -24.73 1.40
N THR A 384 11.03 -25.35 1.78
CA THR A 384 9.96 -24.73 2.56
C THR A 384 10.22 -24.90 4.05
N ILE A 385 9.72 -23.98 4.88
CA ILE A 385 9.73 -24.15 6.34
C ILE A 385 8.43 -24.82 6.75
N ASP A 386 8.52 -25.98 7.40
CA ASP A 386 7.38 -26.64 8.01
C ASP A 386 7.02 -25.91 9.31
N ILE A 387 6.27 -24.82 9.18
CA ILE A 387 5.51 -24.27 10.30
C ILE A 387 4.31 -25.21 10.49
N GLU A 388 3.93 -25.53 11.73
CA GLU A 388 2.70 -26.28 12.05
C GLU A 388 1.47 -25.49 11.53
N ASP A 389 1.22 -25.58 10.23
CA ASP A 389 0.05 -25.02 9.56
C ASP A 389 -1.06 -26.06 9.69
N GLU A 390 -1.98 -25.83 10.61
CA GLU A 390 -3.24 -26.56 10.65
C GLU A 390 -4.16 -26.04 9.51
N SER A 391 -3.76 -26.27 8.26
CA SER A 391 -4.62 -26.13 7.11
C SER A 391 -5.63 -27.30 7.13
N ASP A 392 -6.92 -26.98 7.27
CA ASP A 392 -7.98 -27.95 7.01
C ASP A 392 -8.02 -28.17 5.47
N GLU A 393 -7.21 -29.10 4.95
CA GLU A 393 -7.02 -29.32 3.51
C GLU A 393 -8.16 -30.14 2.90
N ASP A 394 -9.14 -29.46 2.31
CA ASP A 394 -9.68 -29.91 1.03
C ASP A 394 -8.72 -29.36 -0.04
N GLU A 395 -7.86 -30.19 -0.63
CA GLU A 395 -6.98 -29.79 -1.73
C GLU A 395 -7.82 -29.25 -2.89
N VAL A 396 -7.93 -27.92 -3.01
CA VAL A 396 -8.58 -27.29 -4.15
C VAL A 396 -7.66 -27.46 -5.35
N ASP A 397 -8.15 -28.22 -6.34
CA ASP A 397 -7.47 -28.51 -7.59
C ASP A 397 -6.99 -27.22 -8.25
N VAL A 398 -5.70 -27.14 -8.56
CA VAL A 398 -5.03 -25.90 -8.99
C VAL A 398 -5.61 -25.39 -10.31
N ASP A 399 -6.12 -26.30 -11.12
CA ASP A 399 -6.64 -26.05 -12.47
C ASP A 399 -8.02 -25.36 -12.49
N ASP A 400 -8.77 -25.36 -11.37
CA ASP A 400 -10.10 -24.74 -11.26
C ASP A 400 -10.07 -23.32 -10.64
N LEU A 401 -8.89 -22.81 -10.26
CA LEU A 401 -8.78 -21.46 -9.71
C LEU A 401 -8.86 -20.40 -10.81
N PRO A 402 -9.50 -19.24 -10.53
CA PRO A 402 -9.45 -18.12 -11.45
C PRO A 402 -7.99 -17.63 -11.59
N PRO A 403 -7.64 -16.95 -12.71
CA PRO A 403 -6.37 -16.26 -12.89
C PRO A 403 -6.00 -15.42 -11.67
N LYS A 404 -4.70 -15.38 -11.37
CA LYS A 404 -4.15 -14.75 -10.17
C LYS A 404 -4.60 -13.31 -9.96
N GLU A 405 -4.81 -12.54 -11.03
CA GLU A 405 -5.30 -11.15 -10.97
C GLU A 405 -6.65 -10.99 -10.27
N ARG A 406 -7.43 -12.07 -10.22
CA ARG A 406 -8.75 -12.12 -9.55
C ARG A 406 -8.64 -12.63 -8.11
N TRP A 407 -7.43 -12.78 -7.58
CA TRP A 407 -7.23 -13.22 -6.21
C TRP A 407 -7.34 -12.04 -5.24
N LEU A 408 -7.89 -12.33 -4.07
CA LEU A 408 -7.97 -11.42 -2.93
C LEU A 408 -7.36 -12.13 -1.72
N ALA A 409 -6.49 -11.43 -1.01
CA ALA A 409 -5.97 -11.87 0.27
C ALA A 409 -6.56 -11.02 1.38
N SER A 410 -6.89 -11.65 2.50
CA SER A 410 -7.40 -10.99 3.70
C SER A 410 -6.66 -11.46 4.95
N GLY A 411 -6.39 -10.53 5.86
CA GLY A 411 -5.79 -10.80 7.17
C GLY A 411 -6.67 -10.27 8.29
N GLY A 412 -6.96 -11.11 9.28
CA GLY A 412 -7.87 -10.78 10.37
C GLY A 412 -7.21 -10.69 11.74
N LYS A 413 -7.98 -10.17 12.70
CA LYS A 413 -7.65 -10.21 14.13
C LYS A 413 -7.60 -11.64 14.67
N ASP A 414 -8.30 -12.55 14.00
CA ASP A 414 -8.29 -13.99 14.25
C ASP A 414 -7.00 -14.70 13.79
N THR A 415 -5.94 -13.95 13.48
CA THR A 415 -4.59 -14.43 13.11
C THR A 415 -4.51 -15.22 11.80
N LYS A 416 -5.61 -15.28 11.05
CA LYS A 416 -5.72 -16.05 9.80
C LYS A 416 -5.44 -15.16 8.60
N VAL A 417 -4.73 -15.73 7.62
CA VAL A 417 -4.67 -15.20 6.26
C VAL A 417 -5.57 -16.09 5.38
N ALA A 418 -6.52 -15.48 4.67
CA ALA A 418 -7.41 -16.20 3.75
C ALA A 418 -7.20 -15.71 2.31
N LEU A 419 -7.11 -16.66 1.38
CA LEU A 419 -7.01 -16.42 -0.06
C LEU A 419 -8.30 -16.81 -0.77
N TRP A 420 -8.79 -15.91 -1.61
CA TRP A 420 -10.05 -16.04 -2.32
C TRP A 420 -9.82 -15.93 -3.82
N GLY A 421 -10.38 -16.86 -4.59
CA GLY A 421 -10.47 -16.77 -6.04
C GLY A 421 -11.81 -16.15 -6.40
N LEU A 422 -11.81 -14.95 -6.97
CA LEU A 422 -13.05 -14.27 -7.32
C LEU A 422 -13.47 -14.56 -8.77
N MET A 423 -14.78 -14.60 -8.98
CA MET A 423 -15.36 -14.68 -10.31
C MET A 423 -15.09 -13.40 -11.12
N ASP A 424 -15.31 -13.48 -12.43
CA ASP A 424 -15.26 -12.29 -13.27
C ASP A 424 -16.52 -11.45 -13.05
N PHE A 425 -16.32 -10.17 -12.72
CA PHE A 425 -17.40 -9.20 -12.54
C PHE A 425 -17.63 -8.33 -13.78
N GLU A 426 -16.85 -8.51 -14.85
CA GLU A 426 -16.97 -7.71 -16.09
C GLU A 426 -18.29 -7.91 -16.83
N GLY A 427 -18.97 -9.04 -16.64
CA GLY A 427 -20.28 -9.32 -17.25
C GLY A 427 -21.51 -8.85 -16.46
N VAL A 428 -21.34 -8.46 -15.18
CA VAL A 428 -22.48 -8.21 -14.26
C VAL A 428 -23.10 -6.82 -14.44
N THR A 429 -22.53 -5.97 -15.31
CA THR A 429 -23.05 -4.62 -15.61
C THR A 429 -24.29 -4.61 -16.52
N ARG A 430 -24.80 -5.78 -16.93
CA ARG A 430 -26.01 -5.91 -17.77
C ARG A 430 -27.08 -6.77 -17.10
N SER A 431 -27.71 -6.27 -16.05
CA SER A 431 -29.05 -6.72 -15.64
C SER A 431 -29.80 -5.64 -14.89
#